data_AF-A0A177B2T7-F1
#
_entry.id   AF-A0A177B2T7-F1
#
_cell.length_a   1.000
_cell.length_b   1.000
_cell.length_c   1.000
_cell.angle_alpha   90.00
_cell.angle_beta   90.00
_cell.angle_gamma   90.00
#
_symmetry.space_group_name_H-M   'P 1'
#
loop_
_entity.id
_entity.type
_entity.pdbx_description
1 polymer ?
#
loop_
_entity_poly.entity_id
_entity_poly.type
_entity_poly.pdbx_seq_one_letter_code
_entity_poly.pdbx_strand_id
1 'polypeptide(L)'
;MSFIRTRMAQEYEYKTFKSCQNKFFGTIILALMISSMIIIFHIHSEKILILMCQDPKIAKISGDFIILFIPAEICYFLYTCLTKYLQNQNYVIPNVITMFLTNILNIILHITFLQFTNLRTQ
;
A
#
# COMPACT_ATOMS: atom_id res chain seq x y z
N MET A 1 -39.87 13.83 24.60
CA MET A 1 -38.48 14.38 24.47
C MET A 1 -37.40 13.31 24.25
N SER A 2 -37.42 12.14 24.90
CA SER A 2 -36.38 11.10 24.71
C SER A 2 -36.33 10.52 23.29
N PHE A 3 -37.49 10.23 22.69
CA PHE A 3 -37.58 9.62 21.35
C PHE A 3 -37.06 10.52 20.21
N ILE A 4 -37.28 11.83 20.30
CA ILE A 4 -36.78 12.78 19.31
C ILE A 4 -35.25 12.84 19.37
N ARG A 5 -34.66 12.88 20.58
CA ARG A 5 -33.20 12.87 20.75
C ARG A 5 -32.55 11.62 20.17
N THR A 6 -33.18 10.44 20.34
CA THR A 6 -32.66 9.21 19.74
C THR A 6 -32.76 9.20 18.21
N ARG A 7 -33.83 9.76 17.63
CA ARG A 7 -33.96 9.89 16.16
C ARG A 7 -32.92 10.84 15.56
N MET A 8 -32.71 11.99 16.18
CA MET A 8 -31.69 12.96 15.74
C MET A 8 -30.28 12.40 15.84
N ALA A 9 -29.98 11.62 16.90
CA ALA A 9 -28.69 10.94 17.05
C ALA A 9 -28.45 9.90 15.95
N GLN A 10 -29.46 9.06 15.66
CA GLN A 10 -29.38 8.06 14.58
C GLN A 10 -29.20 8.71 13.20
N GLU A 11 -29.89 9.82 12.93
CA GLU A 11 -29.71 10.55 11.67
C GLU A 11 -28.32 11.18 11.54
N TYR A 12 -27.77 11.70 12.64
CA TYR A 12 -26.42 12.24 12.66
C TYR A 12 -25.37 11.16 12.40
N GLU A 13 -25.49 10.00 13.04
CA GLU A 13 -24.62 8.85 12.81
C GLU A 13 -24.71 8.35 11.36
N TYR A 14 -25.92 8.24 10.81
CA TYR A 14 -26.13 7.86 9.42
C TYR A 14 -25.48 8.83 8.43
N LYS A 15 -25.66 10.15 8.63
CA LYS A 15 -25.05 11.17 7.76
C LYS A 15 -23.53 11.14 7.85
N THR A 16 -22.98 10.93 9.04
CA THR A 16 -21.53 10.84 9.27
C THR A 16 -20.94 9.60 8.60
N PHE A 17 -21.60 8.44 8.75
CA PHE A 17 -21.21 7.21 8.08
C PHE A 17 -21.22 7.35 6.56
N LYS A 18 -22.31 7.91 6.00
CA LYS A 18 -22.44 8.10 4.54
C LYS A 18 -21.43 9.10 3.97
N SER A 19 -21.08 10.15 4.72
CA SER A 19 -20.01 11.07 4.34
C SER A 19 -18.64 10.39 4.30
N CYS A 20 -18.33 9.55 5.31
CA CYS A 20 -17.09 8.77 5.34
C CYS A 20 -17.02 7.79 4.16
N GLN A 21 -18.13 7.12 3.86
CA GLN A 21 -18.23 6.20 2.73
C GLN A 21 -17.99 6.92 1.38
N ASN A 22 -18.60 8.09 1.17
CA ASN A 22 -18.39 8.85 -0.07
C ASN A 22 -16.92 9.33 -0.22
N LYS A 23 -16.30 9.80 0.87
CA LYS A 23 -14.87 10.15 0.88
C LYS A 23 -13.98 8.96 0.58
N PHE A 24 -14.34 7.78 1.11
CA PHE A 24 -13.61 6.54 0.86
C PHE A 24 -13.69 6.09 -0.59
N PHE A 25 -14.88 6.07 -1.19
CA PHE A 25 -15.02 5.74 -2.61
C PHE A 25 -14.26 6.71 -3.52
N GLY A 26 -14.30 8.01 -3.23
CA GLY A 26 -13.50 9.00 -3.96
C GLY A 26 -12.00 8.73 -3.86
N THR A 27 -11.53 8.34 -2.67
CA THR A 27 -10.12 7.99 -2.42
C THR A 27 -9.73 6.72 -3.17
N ILE A 28 -10.58 5.69 -3.20
CA ILE A 28 -10.33 4.45 -3.95
C ILE A 28 -10.21 4.74 -5.44
N ILE A 29 -11.12 5.52 -6.02
CA ILE A 29 -11.10 5.85 -7.45
C ILE A 29 -9.80 6.59 -7.78
N LEU A 30 -9.42 7.58 -6.98
CA LEU A 30 -8.16 8.30 -7.17
C LEU A 30 -6.94 7.37 -7.04
N ALA A 31 -6.94 6.46 -6.06
CA ALA A 31 -5.86 5.50 -5.88
C ALA A 31 -5.74 4.52 -7.07
N LEU A 32 -6.86 4.07 -7.63
CA LEU A 32 -6.87 3.22 -8.84
C LEU A 32 -6.37 3.96 -10.08
N MET A 33 -6.71 5.26 -10.22
CA MET A 33 -6.17 6.07 -11.32
C MET A 33 -4.65 6.24 -11.19
N ILE A 34 -4.17 6.55 -9.99
CA ILE A 34 -2.73 6.70 -9.74
C ILE A 34 -1.99 5.37 -9.92
N SER A 35 -2.52 4.25 -9.41
CA SER A 35 -1.88 2.95 -9.56
C SER A 35 -1.77 2.53 -11.04
N SER A 36 -2.78 2.85 -11.86
CA SER A 36 -2.72 2.59 -13.29
C SER A 36 -1.59 3.36 -13.98
N MET A 37 -1.32 4.60 -13.58
CA MET A 37 -0.21 5.41 -14.11
C MET A 37 1.15 4.83 -13.69
N ILE A 38 1.26 4.34 -12.45
CA ILE A 38 2.51 3.78 -11.92
C ILE A 38 2.84 2.45 -12.59
N ILE A 39 1.83 1.60 -12.84
CA ILE A 39 2.03 0.33 -13.57
C ILE A 39 2.58 0.60 -14.98
N ILE A 40 2.06 1.61 -15.67
CA ILE A 40 2.57 2.01 -17.00
C ILE A 40 4.04 2.43 -16.91
N PHE A 41 4.42 3.18 -15.88
CA PHE A 41 5.81 3.55 -15.65
C PHE A 41 6.70 2.32 -15.36
N HIS A 42 6.22 1.38 -14.55
CA HIS A 42 6.92 0.15 -14.20
C HIS A 42 7.15 -0.79 -15.38
N ILE A 43 6.22 -0.87 -16.34
CA ILE A 43 6.43 -1.62 -17.59
C ILE A 43 7.62 -1.06 -18.40
N HIS A 44 7.90 0.23 -18.31
CA HIS A 44 9.01 0.89 -19.01
C HIS A 44 10.30 0.95 -18.20
N SER A 45 10.33 0.38 -17.00
CA SER A 45 11.46 0.45 -16.07
C SER A 45 12.77 -0.04 -16.70
N GLU A 46 12.79 -1.17 -17.39
CA GLU A 46 14.01 -1.71 -18.04
C GLU A 46 14.67 -0.67 -18.96
N LYS A 47 13.86 -0.01 -19.81
CA LYS A 47 14.35 1.01 -20.75
C LYS A 47 14.85 2.26 -20.01
N ILE A 48 14.20 2.63 -18.91
CA ILE A 48 14.60 3.75 -18.06
C ILE A 48 15.95 3.45 -17.39
N LEU A 49 16.16 2.23 -16.89
CA LEU A 49 17.45 1.81 -16.30
C LEU A 49 18.57 1.82 -17.34
N ILE A 50 18.31 1.34 -18.56
CA ILE A 50 19.29 1.39 -19.66
C ILE A 50 19.63 2.85 -20.03
N LEU A 51 18.63 3.74 -20.03
CA LEU A 51 18.83 5.17 -20.27
C LEU A 51 19.70 5.82 -19.19
N MET A 52 19.63 5.33 -17.94
CA MET A 52 20.53 5.72 -16.85
C MET A 52 21.93 5.11 -16.95
N CYS A 53 22.30 4.54 -18.10
CA CYS A 53 23.57 3.86 -18.36
C CYS A 53 23.85 2.65 -17.44
N GLN A 54 22.79 1.99 -16.95
CA GLN A 54 22.94 0.79 -16.14
C GLN A 54 23.25 -0.44 -17.01
N ASP A 55 23.99 -1.42 -16.45
CA ASP A 55 24.34 -2.65 -17.18
C ASP A 55 23.05 -3.35 -17.70
N PRO A 56 22.96 -3.66 -19.00
CA PRO A 56 21.78 -4.26 -19.60
C PRO A 56 21.36 -5.59 -18.92
N LYS A 57 22.30 -6.33 -18.32
CA LYS A 57 21.98 -7.55 -17.55
C LYS A 57 21.22 -7.23 -16.27
N ILE A 58 21.63 -6.18 -15.55
CA ILE A 58 20.99 -5.74 -14.31
C ILE A 58 19.62 -5.12 -14.61
N ALA A 59 19.54 -4.34 -15.70
CA ALA A 59 18.28 -3.75 -16.17
C ALA A 59 17.23 -4.83 -16.49
N LYS A 60 17.63 -5.91 -17.19
CA LYS A 60 16.75 -7.03 -17.51
C LYS A 60 16.24 -7.75 -16.25
N ILE A 61 17.14 -8.08 -15.32
CA ILE A 61 16.75 -8.72 -14.04
C ILE A 61 15.76 -7.84 -13.27
N SER A 62 15.97 -6.52 -13.29
CA SER A 62 15.08 -5.56 -12.63
C SER A 62 13.71 -5.49 -13.32
N GLY A 63 13.67 -5.54 -14.65
CA GLY A 63 12.43 -5.59 -15.43
C GLY A 63 11.59 -6.83 -15.12
N ASP A 64 12.21 -8.02 -15.09
CA ASP A 64 11.54 -9.27 -14.75
C ASP A 64 10.99 -9.24 -13.31
N PHE A 65 11.75 -8.67 -12.37
CA PHE A 65 11.31 -8.49 -10.98
C PHE A 65 10.07 -7.57 -10.90
N ILE A 66 10.06 -6.47 -11.65
CA ILE A 66 8.96 -5.50 -11.63
C ILE A 66 7.67 -6.13 -12.17
N ILE A 67 7.73 -6.98 -13.19
CA ILE A 67 6.56 -7.72 -13.69
C ILE A 67 5.92 -8.57 -12.59
N LEU A 68 6.73 -9.24 -11.77
CA LEU A 68 6.25 -10.01 -10.61
C LEU A 68 5.67 -9.09 -9.51
N PHE A 69 6.14 -7.85 -9.42
CA PHE A 69 5.75 -6.88 -8.39
C PHE A 69 4.42 -6.17 -8.70
N ILE A 70 4.03 -6.03 -9.98
CA ILE A 70 2.77 -5.40 -10.42
C ILE A 70 1.53 -5.89 -9.63
N PRO A 71 1.25 -7.20 -9.49
CA PRO A 71 0.08 -7.66 -8.72
C PRO A 71 0.18 -7.32 -7.23
N ALA A 72 1.38 -7.37 -6.64
CA ALA A 72 1.60 -7.02 -5.24
C ALA A 72 1.32 -5.53 -4.97
N GLU A 73 1.66 -4.66 -5.92
CA GLU A 73 1.44 -3.23 -5.83
C GLU A 73 -0.05 -2.87 -5.76
N ILE A 74 -0.90 -3.51 -6.58
CA ILE A 74 -2.36 -3.31 -6.54
C ILE A 74 -2.92 -3.70 -5.15
N CYS A 75 -2.46 -4.83 -4.60
CA CYS A 75 -2.85 -5.25 -3.26
C CYS A 75 -2.43 -4.24 -2.18
N TYR A 76 -1.22 -3.68 -2.30
CA TYR A 76 -0.71 -2.67 -1.37
C TYR A 76 -1.53 -1.37 -1.40
N PHE A 77 -1.95 -0.91 -2.57
CA PHE A 77 -2.85 0.24 -2.69
C PHE A 77 -4.21 0.00 -2.02
N LEU A 78 -4.81 -1.18 -2.23
CA LEU A 78 -6.07 -1.55 -1.58
C LEU A 78 -5.92 -1.60 -0.05
N TYR A 79 -4.84 -2.19 0.46
CA TYR A 79 -4.50 -2.20 1.88
C TYR A 79 -4.37 -0.77 2.43
N THR A 80 -3.68 0.12 1.71
CA THR A 80 -3.49 1.51 2.11
C THR A 80 -4.81 2.27 2.18
N CYS A 81 -5.70 2.07 1.21
CA CYS A 81 -7.05 2.65 1.24
C CYS A 81 -7.84 2.15 2.46
N LEU A 82 -7.85 0.84 2.70
CA LEU A 82 -8.60 0.22 3.80
C LEU A 82 -8.10 0.70 5.17
N THR A 83 -6.79 0.79 5.37
CA THR A 83 -6.22 1.28 6.63
C THR A 83 -6.58 2.73 6.89
N LYS A 84 -6.55 3.60 5.88
CA LYS A 84 -7.01 5.00 6.01
C LYS A 84 -8.49 5.10 6.34
N TYR A 85 -9.32 4.22 5.79
CA TYR A 85 -10.75 4.16 6.13
C TYR A 85 -10.98 3.77 7.59
N LEU A 86 -10.34 2.70 8.05
CA LEU A 86 -10.43 2.25 9.44
C LEU A 86 -9.91 3.33 10.40
N GLN A 87 -8.81 4.00 10.06
CA GLN A 87 -8.28 5.14 10.82
C GLN A 87 -9.29 6.29 10.95
N ASN A 88 -10.00 6.65 9.87
CA ASN A 88 -11.04 7.69 9.90
C ASN A 88 -12.26 7.29 10.77
N GLN A 89 -12.47 5.99 11.00
CA GLN A 89 -13.48 5.47 11.93
C GLN A 89 -12.93 5.27 13.36
N ASN A 90 -11.70 5.70 13.63
CA ASN A 90 -10.96 5.50 14.88
C ASN A 90 -10.53 4.04 15.16
N TYR A 91 -10.61 3.14 14.17
CA TYR A 91 -10.09 1.77 14.26
C TYR A 91 -8.63 1.71 13.78
N VAL A 92 -7.70 2.06 14.68
CA VAL A 92 -6.26 2.12 14.36
C VAL A 92 -5.48 0.83 14.66
N ILE A 93 -6.00 -0.01 15.57
CA ILE A 93 -5.32 -1.21 16.09
C ILE A 93 -4.89 -2.20 14.99
N PRO A 94 -5.73 -2.54 13.99
CA PRO A 94 -5.33 -3.50 12.95
C PRO A 94 -4.10 -3.05 12.18
N ASN A 95 -4.01 -1.76 11.84
CA ASN A 95 -2.87 -1.20 11.13
C ASN A 95 -1.58 -1.22 11.98
N VAL A 96 -1.69 -0.99 13.29
CA VAL A 96 -0.53 -1.05 14.20
C VAL A 96 0.04 -2.46 14.29
N ILE A 97 -0.84 -3.47 14.37
CA ILE A 97 -0.43 -4.88 14.37
C ILE A 97 0.33 -5.20 13.07
N THR A 98 -0.23 -4.86 11.91
CA THR A 98 0.45 -5.09 10.62
C THR A 98 1.81 -4.38 10.56
N MET A 99 1.90 -3.12 11.01
CA MET A 99 3.18 -2.40 11.09
C MET A 99 4.23 -3.14 11.94
N PHE A 100 3.82 -3.67 13.09
CA PHE A 100 4.71 -4.40 13.96
C PHE A 100 5.21 -5.69 13.30
N LEU A 101 4.31 -6.46 12.66
CA LEU A 101 4.68 -7.66 11.90
C LEU A 101 5.64 -7.32 10.76
N THR A 102 5.34 -6.28 9.97
CA THR A 102 6.21 -5.84 8.86
C THR A 102 7.60 -5.44 9.36
N ASN A 103 7.70 -4.78 10.52
CA ASN A 103 8.99 -4.40 11.08
C ASN A 103 9.82 -5.62 11.51
N ILE A 104 9.20 -6.61 12.16
CA ILE A 104 9.87 -7.88 12.53
C ILE A 104 10.38 -8.60 11.28
N LEU A 105 9.54 -8.72 10.25
CA LEU A 105 9.95 -9.32 8.97
C LEU A 105 11.11 -8.56 8.34
N ASN A 106 11.09 -7.23 8.38
CA ASN A 106 12.16 -6.40 7.87
C ASN A 106 13.49 -6.64 8.62
N ILE A 107 13.46 -6.74 9.95
CA ILE A 107 14.65 -7.05 10.77
C ILE A 107 15.21 -8.43 10.38
N ILE A 108 14.35 -9.44 10.26
CA ILE A 108 14.76 -10.80 9.89
C ILE A 108 15.44 -10.80 8.51
N LEU A 109 14.84 -10.15 7.52
CA LEU A 109 15.40 -10.06 6.16
C LEU A 109 16.77 -9.34 6.14
N HIS A 110 16.94 -8.29 6.93
CA HIS A 110 18.23 -7.62 7.03
C HIS A 110 19.30 -8.52 7.66
N ILE A 111 18.98 -9.25 8.72
CA ILE A 111 19.92 -10.17 9.37
C ILE A 111 20.33 -11.30 8.42
N THR A 112 19.38 -11.92 7.72
CA THR A 112 19.68 -13.00 6.76
C THR A 112 20.52 -12.48 5.59
N PHE A 113 20.24 -11.28 5.08
CA PHE A 113 21.04 -10.66 4.04
C PHE A 113 22.48 -10.36 4.49
N LEU A 114 22.65 -9.86 5.71
CA LEU A 114 23.97 -9.62 6.30
C LEU A 114 24.77 -10.92 6.47
N GLN A 115 24.12 -12.02 6.86
CA GLN A 115 24.76 -13.34 6.93
C GLN A 115 25.19 -13.84 5.55
N PHE A 116 24.34 -13.70 4.54
CA PHE A 116 24.66 -14.12 3.17
C PHE A 116 25.85 -13.35 2.57
N THR A 117 25.94 -12.04 2.82
CA THR A 117 27.05 -11.22 2.31
C THR A 117 28.38 -11.51 3.03
N ASN A 118 28.34 -11.74 4.35
CA ASN A 118 29.52 -12.11 5.14
C ASN A 118 30.09 -13.48 4.71
N LEU A 119 29.22 -14.47 4.42
CA LEU A 119 29.64 -15.79 3.94
C LEU A 119 30.25 -15.80 2.51
N ARG A 120 30.04 -14.75 1.71
CA ARG A 120 30.59 -14.63 0.35
C ARG A 120 31.95 -13.91 0.31
N THR A 121 32.37 -13.29 1.41
CA THR A 121 33.61 -12.49 1.51
C THR A 121 34.76 -13.21 2.24
N GLN A 122 34.57 -14.48 2.61
CA GLN A 122 35.63 -15.41 3.02
C GLN A 122 35.90 -16.44 1.93
#